data_AF-A0A0F9NVI8-F1
#
_entry.id   AF-A0A0F9NVI8-F1
#
_cell.length_a   1.000
_cell.length_b   1.000
_cell.length_c   1.000
_cell.angle_alpha   90.00
_cell.angle_beta   90.00
_cell.angle_gamma   90.00
#
_symmetry.space_group_name_H-M   'P 1'
#
loop_
_entity.id
_entity.type
_entity.pdbx_description
1 polymer ?
#
loop_
_entity_poly.entity_id
_entity_poly.type
_entity_poly.pdbx_seq_one_letter_code
_entity_poly.pdbx_strand_id
1 'polypeptide(L)'
;MVDRLNSKLTEGLRTGDLEFLISSTISIDEFESKIDSDAIVVGLYVDDDEPADDLLNFIEGDPADILDVEVSPAPDEKGRYVVFVEFLRDEKFSEKLDNVLSSLESLTKITEWKYTYYGSHGKEKDYDMKNITNDIRLEKKPENEEMPANQKESLDFFKPSILDDVKLDGTKIELTRHGKNIVLEKVALGDPTLLFDALELNDKPIDLDAESLRKCNNIRRMLGENWDVNRVADHYILANDKDENILIVK
;
A
#
# COMPACT_ATOMS: atom_id res chain seq x y z
N MET A 1 -21.17 -41.94 -43.82
CA MET A 1 -21.61 -41.60 -42.45
C MET A 1 -20.33 -41.57 -41.63
N VAL A 2 -19.82 -40.38 -41.33
CA VAL A 2 -18.55 -40.20 -40.62
C VAL A 2 -18.91 -39.93 -39.17
N ASP A 3 -18.63 -40.89 -38.29
CA ASP A 3 -18.78 -40.73 -36.86
C ASP A 3 -17.80 -39.65 -36.39
N ARG A 4 -18.35 -38.52 -35.92
CA ARG A 4 -17.59 -37.50 -35.21
C ARG A 4 -17.27 -38.05 -33.82
N LEU A 5 -16.00 -38.32 -33.55
CA LEU A 5 -15.55 -38.53 -32.17
C LEU A 5 -15.80 -37.24 -31.38
N ASN A 6 -16.77 -37.28 -30.46
CA ASN A 6 -16.82 -36.36 -29.33
C ASN A 6 -15.65 -36.71 -28.41
N SER A 7 -14.52 -36.01 -28.55
CA SER A 7 -13.55 -35.97 -27.46
C SER A 7 -14.20 -35.22 -26.31
N LYS A 8 -14.56 -35.94 -25.23
CA LYS A 8 -14.83 -35.30 -23.94
C LYS A 8 -13.55 -34.56 -23.56
N LEU A 9 -13.55 -33.24 -23.72
CA LEU A 9 -12.58 -32.38 -23.05
C LEU A 9 -12.77 -32.64 -21.56
N THR A 10 -11.69 -33.06 -20.90
CA THR A 10 -11.66 -33.12 -19.44
C THR A 10 -11.28 -31.70 -19.03
N GLU A 11 -12.28 -30.86 -18.78
CA GLU A 11 -12.06 -29.54 -18.19
C GLU A 11 -11.64 -29.74 -16.72
N GLY A 12 -10.48 -29.20 -16.36
CA GLY A 12 -9.91 -29.27 -15.02
C GLY A 12 -8.39 -29.43 -15.05
N LEU A 13 -7.71 -28.72 -14.14
CA LEU A 13 -6.28 -28.84 -13.91
C LEU A 13 -5.91 -30.25 -13.46
N ARG A 14 -4.79 -30.74 -13.98
CA ARG A 14 -4.16 -32.00 -13.57
C ARG A 14 -2.95 -31.72 -12.70
N THR A 15 -2.55 -32.75 -11.97
CA THR A 15 -1.34 -32.74 -11.17
C THR A 15 -0.12 -32.34 -12.00
N GLY A 16 0.56 -31.27 -11.60
CA GLY A 16 1.76 -30.76 -12.28
C GLY A 16 1.49 -29.80 -13.45
N ASP A 17 0.24 -29.44 -13.75
CA ASP A 17 -0.06 -28.57 -14.89
C ASP A 17 0.51 -27.14 -14.72
N LEU A 18 0.82 -26.72 -13.49
CA LEU A 18 1.42 -25.42 -13.18
C LEU A 18 2.90 -25.55 -12.72
N GLU A 19 3.53 -26.70 -12.97
CA GLU A 19 4.94 -26.92 -12.66
C GLU A 19 5.82 -25.97 -13.49
N PHE A 20 6.77 -25.31 -12.83
CA PHE A 20 7.67 -24.28 -13.39
C PHE A 20 7.01 -22.98 -13.88
N LEU A 21 5.68 -22.84 -13.77
CA LEU A 21 4.98 -21.62 -14.19
C LEU A 21 4.75 -20.64 -13.05
N ILE A 22 4.98 -21.07 -11.81
CA ILE A 22 4.74 -20.29 -10.59
C ILE A 22 6.04 -20.12 -9.82
N SER A 23 6.31 -18.90 -9.38
CA SER A 23 7.41 -18.56 -8.47
C SER A 23 7.19 -19.19 -7.09
N SER A 24 8.23 -19.79 -6.51
CA SER A 24 8.21 -20.27 -5.11
C SER A 24 8.38 -19.14 -4.07
N THR A 25 8.50 -17.89 -4.51
CA THR A 25 8.46 -16.70 -3.64
C THR A 25 7.13 -15.96 -3.83
N ILE A 26 6.40 -15.75 -2.73
CA ILE A 26 5.18 -14.93 -2.66
C ILE A 26 5.47 -13.55 -2.04
N SER A 27 4.60 -12.58 -2.26
CA SER A 27 4.63 -11.27 -1.57
C SER A 27 3.44 -11.15 -0.62
N ILE A 28 3.63 -10.54 0.55
CA ILE A 28 2.56 -10.35 1.56
C ILE A 28 2.48 -8.87 1.98
N ASP A 29 1.29 -8.28 1.94
CA ASP A 29 1.03 -6.87 2.30
C ASP A 29 1.77 -5.82 1.43
N GLU A 30 2.35 -6.22 0.30
CA GLU A 30 3.03 -5.28 -0.63
C GLU A 30 2.06 -4.54 -1.57
N PHE A 31 0.78 -4.92 -1.55
CA PHE A 31 -0.29 -4.37 -2.39
C PHE A 31 -1.50 -3.96 -1.53
N GLU A 32 -2.24 -2.96 -1.99
CA GLU A 32 -3.48 -2.51 -1.33
C GLU A 32 -4.68 -3.31 -1.85
N SER A 33 -5.56 -3.73 -0.94
CA SER A 33 -6.81 -4.42 -1.30
C SER A 33 -7.83 -3.46 -1.90
N LYS A 34 -8.64 -3.97 -2.84
CA LYS A 34 -9.74 -3.23 -3.46
C LYS A 34 -11.05 -3.32 -2.66
N ILE A 35 -11.15 -4.29 -1.75
CA ILE A 35 -12.39 -4.62 -1.02
C ILE A 35 -12.35 -4.08 0.41
N ASP A 36 -11.26 -4.31 1.15
CA ASP A 36 -11.07 -3.86 2.53
C ASP A 36 -9.66 -3.30 2.71
N SER A 37 -9.57 -2.01 3.05
CA SER A 37 -8.30 -1.31 3.29
C SER A 37 -7.40 -1.93 4.37
N ASP A 38 -7.91 -2.88 5.15
CA ASP A 38 -7.16 -3.62 6.16
C ASP A 38 -6.95 -5.11 5.85
N ALA A 39 -7.40 -5.61 4.68
CA ALA A 39 -7.14 -6.98 4.25
C ALA A 39 -5.62 -7.25 4.11
N ILE A 40 -5.27 -8.54 4.13
CA ILE A 40 -3.91 -9.00 3.76
C ILE A 40 -3.95 -9.42 2.31
N VAL A 41 -3.10 -8.83 1.48
CA VAL A 41 -2.97 -9.18 0.06
C VAL A 41 -1.73 -10.05 -0.14
N VAL A 42 -1.92 -11.26 -0.67
CA VAL A 42 -0.85 -12.18 -1.04
C VAL A 42 -0.72 -12.21 -2.56
N GLY A 43 0.49 -12.01 -3.07
CA GLY A 43 0.79 -12.06 -4.50
C GLY A 43 1.55 -13.34 -4.89
N LEU A 44 0.98 -14.11 -5.82
CA LEU A 44 1.59 -15.27 -6.47
C LEU A 44 2.04 -14.86 -7.88
N TYR A 45 3.34 -15.02 -8.19
CA TYR A 45 3.88 -14.61 -9.50
C TYR A 45 3.87 -15.78 -10.48
N VAL A 46 3.31 -15.54 -11.66
CA VAL A 46 3.05 -16.55 -12.70
C VAL A 46 3.61 -16.08 -14.04
N ASP A 47 4.21 -16.98 -14.82
CA ASP A 47 4.97 -16.60 -16.02
C ASP A 47 4.12 -16.14 -17.22
N ASP A 48 2.80 -16.40 -17.24
CA ASP A 48 1.91 -16.02 -18.34
C ASP A 48 0.45 -15.83 -17.87
N ASP A 49 -0.44 -15.35 -18.75
CA ASP A 49 -1.84 -15.04 -18.44
C ASP A 49 -2.71 -16.29 -18.26
N GLU A 50 -2.67 -17.23 -19.21
CA GLU A 50 -3.40 -18.50 -19.15
C GLU A 50 -3.15 -19.28 -17.84
N PRO A 51 -1.90 -19.53 -17.41
CA PRO A 51 -1.65 -20.20 -16.12
C PRO A 51 -2.03 -19.36 -14.90
N ALA A 52 -2.09 -18.02 -15.02
CA ALA A 52 -2.56 -17.17 -13.94
C ALA A 52 -4.08 -17.30 -13.76
N ASP A 53 -4.84 -17.35 -14.87
CA ASP A 53 -6.28 -17.61 -14.86
C ASP A 53 -6.59 -19.02 -14.33
N ASP A 54 -5.80 -20.03 -14.73
CA ASP A 54 -5.92 -21.39 -14.19
C ASP A 54 -5.69 -21.42 -12.68
N LEU A 55 -4.67 -20.72 -12.18
CA LEU A 55 -4.38 -20.59 -10.75
C LEU A 55 -5.49 -19.88 -10.00
N LEU A 56 -6.03 -18.78 -10.55
CA LEU A 56 -7.19 -18.07 -9.98
C LEU A 56 -8.37 -19.03 -9.81
N ASN A 57 -8.76 -19.73 -10.87
CA ASN A 57 -9.89 -20.65 -10.85
C ASN A 57 -9.70 -21.79 -9.84
N PHE A 58 -8.46 -22.26 -9.67
CA PHE A 58 -8.14 -23.27 -8.67
C PHE A 58 -8.32 -22.74 -7.25
N ILE A 59 -7.80 -21.55 -6.96
CA ILE A 59 -7.85 -20.94 -5.62
C ILE A 59 -9.28 -20.53 -5.26
N GLU A 60 -10.08 -20.01 -6.20
CA GLU A 60 -11.51 -19.72 -5.98
C GLU A 60 -12.33 -20.97 -5.64
N GLY A 61 -11.86 -22.15 -6.09
CA GLY A 61 -12.46 -23.44 -5.75
C GLY A 61 -12.06 -23.98 -4.37
N ASP A 62 -11.05 -23.39 -3.72
CA ASP A 62 -10.56 -23.81 -2.40
C ASP A 62 -11.53 -23.36 -1.29
N PRO A 63 -11.92 -24.22 -0.34
CA PRO A 63 -12.81 -23.85 0.76
C PRO A 63 -12.20 -22.90 1.80
N ALA A 64 -10.98 -22.39 1.60
CA ALA A 64 -10.41 -21.36 2.46
C ALA A 64 -11.28 -20.09 2.47
N ASP A 65 -11.42 -19.45 3.65
CA ASP A 65 -12.12 -18.16 3.82
C ASP A 65 -11.34 -17.01 3.14
N ILE A 66 -11.31 -17.01 1.81
CA ILE A 66 -10.71 -16.00 0.93
C ILE A 66 -11.74 -14.90 0.69
N LEU A 67 -11.29 -13.65 0.73
CA LEU A 67 -12.15 -12.49 0.46
C LEU A 67 -12.36 -12.27 -1.03
N ASP A 68 -11.28 -12.32 -1.79
CA ASP A 68 -11.26 -12.10 -3.23
C ASP A 68 -10.01 -12.73 -3.86
N VAL A 69 -10.10 -13.07 -5.14
CA VAL A 69 -8.96 -13.51 -5.96
C VAL A 69 -9.01 -12.78 -7.29
N GLU A 70 -7.90 -12.16 -7.70
CA GLU A 70 -7.83 -11.46 -8.98
C GLU A 70 -6.47 -11.60 -9.66
N VAL A 71 -6.47 -11.52 -10.99
CA VAL A 71 -5.23 -11.48 -11.80
C VAL A 71 -4.89 -10.03 -12.13
N SER A 72 -3.60 -9.70 -12.06
CA SER A 72 -3.07 -8.41 -12.50
C SER A 72 -3.47 -8.11 -13.95
N PRO A 73 -3.91 -6.87 -14.28
CA PRO A 73 -4.36 -6.53 -15.63
C PRO A 73 -3.23 -6.50 -16.67
N ALA A 74 -1.97 -6.47 -16.22
CA ALA A 74 -0.78 -6.45 -17.04
C ALA A 74 0.37 -7.13 -16.28
N PRO A 75 1.36 -7.70 -16.99
CA PRO A 75 2.51 -8.32 -16.36
C PRO A 75 3.44 -7.29 -15.69
N ASP A 76 4.23 -7.76 -14.73
CA ASP A 76 5.27 -7.02 -14.05
C ASP A 76 6.47 -6.69 -14.98
N GLU A 77 7.46 -5.97 -14.47
CA GLU A 77 8.67 -5.61 -15.23
C GLU A 77 9.49 -6.83 -15.72
N LYS A 78 9.24 -8.01 -15.16
CA LYS A 78 9.87 -9.28 -15.54
C LYS A 78 8.99 -10.11 -16.48
N GLY A 79 7.83 -9.59 -16.88
CA GLY A 79 6.89 -10.26 -17.77
C GLY A 79 5.95 -11.24 -17.06
N ARG A 80 5.87 -11.23 -15.73
CA ARG A 80 5.05 -12.17 -14.96
C ARG A 80 3.72 -11.54 -14.55
N TYR A 81 2.64 -12.30 -14.63
CA TYR A 81 1.36 -11.93 -14.04
C TYR A 81 1.38 -12.19 -12.53
N VAL A 82 0.52 -11.49 -11.80
CA VAL A 82 0.36 -11.67 -10.36
C VAL A 82 -1.08 -12.09 -10.08
N VAL A 83 -1.26 -13.21 -9.39
CA VAL A 83 -2.54 -13.60 -8.80
C VAL A 83 -2.58 -13.09 -7.37
N PHE A 84 -3.45 -12.12 -7.11
CA PHE A 84 -3.69 -11.54 -5.81
C PHE A 84 -4.75 -12.37 -5.08
N VAL A 85 -4.42 -12.81 -3.87
CA VAL A 85 -5.34 -13.52 -2.98
C VAL A 85 -5.53 -12.66 -1.75
N GLU A 86 -6.75 -12.17 -1.54
CA GLU A 86 -7.08 -11.31 -0.42
C GLU A 86 -7.64 -12.13 0.76
N PHE A 87 -7.12 -11.89 1.95
CA PHE A 87 -7.55 -12.55 3.19
C PHE A 87 -8.03 -11.54 4.22
N LEU A 88 -8.97 -11.97 5.08
CA LEU A 88 -9.26 -11.27 6.32
C LEU A 88 -7.99 -11.19 7.19
N ARG A 89 -7.69 -10.00 7.69
CA ARG A 89 -6.63 -9.78 8.68
C ARG A 89 -7.09 -10.28 10.04
N ASP A 90 -6.72 -11.51 10.35
CA ASP A 90 -7.01 -12.15 11.64
C ASP A 90 -5.89 -13.14 12.01
N GLU A 91 -5.94 -13.64 13.25
CA GLU A 91 -4.97 -14.62 13.77
C GLU A 91 -4.96 -15.95 12.98
N LYS A 92 -6.00 -16.23 12.18
CA LYS A 92 -6.10 -17.44 11.35
C LYS A 92 -5.46 -17.28 9.98
N PHE A 93 -5.00 -16.08 9.61
CA PHE A 93 -4.36 -15.83 8.32
C PHE A 93 -3.25 -16.84 8.01
N SER A 94 -2.33 -17.07 8.96
CA SER A 94 -1.21 -18.01 8.75
C SER A 94 -1.70 -19.43 8.43
N GLU A 95 -2.78 -19.89 9.06
CA GLU A 95 -3.37 -21.22 8.79
C GLU A 95 -4.05 -21.27 7.42
N LYS A 96 -4.79 -20.21 7.06
CA LYS A 96 -5.44 -20.10 5.75
C LYS A 96 -4.42 -20.08 4.61
N LEU A 97 -3.36 -19.30 4.76
CA LEU A 97 -2.27 -19.25 3.79
C LEU A 97 -1.58 -20.61 3.66
N ASP A 98 -1.31 -21.31 4.78
CA ASP A 98 -0.70 -22.64 4.76
C ASP A 98 -1.54 -23.66 3.99
N ASN A 99 -2.87 -23.62 4.16
CA ASN A 99 -3.79 -24.49 3.44
C ASN A 99 -3.76 -24.22 1.94
N VAL A 100 -3.76 -22.95 1.52
CA VAL A 100 -3.65 -22.56 0.10
C VAL A 100 -2.32 -23.02 -0.48
N LEU A 101 -1.19 -22.71 0.17
CA LEU A 101 0.12 -23.12 -0.34
C LEU A 101 0.27 -24.64 -0.42
N SER A 102 -0.33 -25.37 0.53
CA SER A 102 -0.34 -26.83 0.53
C SER A 102 -1.23 -27.42 -0.58
N SER A 103 -2.38 -26.80 -0.89
CA SER A 103 -3.24 -27.27 -1.97
C SER A 103 -2.59 -27.09 -3.36
N LEU A 104 -1.75 -26.05 -3.49
CA LEU A 104 -0.96 -25.78 -4.69
C LEU A 104 0.15 -26.80 -4.96
N GLU A 105 0.66 -27.53 -3.95
CA GLU A 105 1.74 -28.52 -4.14
C GLU A 105 1.38 -29.54 -5.24
N SER A 106 0.11 -29.93 -5.31
CA SER A 106 -0.38 -30.89 -6.30
C SER A 106 -0.22 -30.40 -7.74
N LEU A 107 -0.36 -29.09 -7.96
CA LEU A 107 -0.29 -28.44 -9.27
C LEU A 107 1.11 -27.95 -9.62
N THR A 108 1.87 -27.48 -8.65
CA THR A 108 3.14 -26.74 -8.87
C THR A 108 4.39 -27.55 -8.56
N LYS A 109 4.25 -28.61 -7.74
CA LYS A 109 5.37 -29.35 -7.12
C LYS A 109 6.24 -28.53 -6.16
N ILE A 110 5.81 -27.33 -5.80
CA ILE A 110 6.51 -26.48 -4.83
C ILE A 110 6.16 -26.96 -3.43
N THR A 111 7.16 -27.46 -2.71
CA THR A 111 7.05 -27.90 -1.30
C THR A 111 7.66 -26.91 -0.32
N GLU A 112 8.52 -26.01 -0.80
CA GLU A 112 9.24 -25.03 -0.01
C GLU A 112 8.97 -23.64 -0.58
N TRP A 113 8.35 -22.80 0.24
CA TRP A 113 7.99 -21.43 -0.12
C TRP A 113 8.89 -20.42 0.57
N LYS A 114 9.05 -19.28 -0.07
CA LYS A 114 9.62 -18.07 0.52
C LYS A 114 8.63 -16.94 0.42
N TYR A 115 8.85 -15.89 1.19
CA TYR A 115 8.06 -14.68 1.08
C TYR A 115 8.88 -13.41 1.22
N THR A 116 8.39 -12.35 0.61
CA THR A 116 8.70 -10.95 0.95
C THR A 116 7.47 -10.32 1.58
N TYR A 117 7.67 -9.23 2.30
CA TYR A 117 6.56 -8.49 2.90
C TYR A 117 6.83 -6.98 2.98
N TYR A 118 5.77 -6.20 3.24
CA TYR A 118 5.89 -4.76 3.46
C TYR A 118 6.90 -4.43 4.57
N GLY A 119 7.94 -3.66 4.24
CA GLY A 119 9.04 -3.32 5.17
C GLY A 119 10.23 -4.28 5.14
N SER A 120 10.15 -5.41 4.45
CA SER A 120 11.29 -6.32 4.23
C SER A 120 12.38 -5.74 3.32
N HIS A 121 12.05 -4.71 2.54
CA HIS A 121 12.89 -4.12 1.48
C HIS A 121 13.35 -5.16 0.45
N GLY A 122 12.45 -6.08 0.06
CA GLY A 122 12.70 -7.09 -0.96
C GLY A 122 13.59 -8.25 -0.49
N LYS A 123 13.80 -8.40 0.82
CA LYS A 123 14.53 -9.54 1.38
C LYS A 123 13.60 -10.73 1.55
N GLU A 124 13.92 -11.80 0.87
CA GLU A 124 13.21 -13.07 1.02
C GLU A 124 13.48 -13.72 2.38
N LYS A 125 12.45 -14.38 2.93
CA LYS A 125 12.55 -15.22 4.12
C LYS A 125 11.85 -16.55 3.86
N ASP A 126 12.35 -17.62 4.48
CA ASP A 126 11.72 -18.93 4.39
C ASP A 126 10.33 -18.90 5.04
N TYR A 127 9.35 -19.45 4.32
CA TYR A 127 7.99 -19.56 4.80
C TYR A 127 7.91 -20.55 5.96
N ASP A 128 7.32 -20.10 7.06
CA ASP A 128 6.92 -20.88 8.21
C ASP A 128 5.87 -20.06 8.96
N MET A 129 4.82 -20.70 9.47
CA MET A 129 3.71 -19.99 10.13
C MET A 129 4.19 -19.07 11.26
N LYS A 130 5.23 -19.49 11.99
CA LYS A 130 5.82 -18.71 13.08
C LYS A 130 6.53 -17.46 12.57
N ASN A 131 7.19 -17.55 11.41
CA ASN A 131 7.77 -16.39 10.76
C ASN A 131 6.68 -15.41 10.32
N ILE A 132 5.58 -15.89 9.75
CA ILE A 132 4.44 -15.04 9.32
C ILE A 132 3.84 -14.28 10.52
N THR A 133 3.55 -14.97 11.62
CA THR A 133 2.98 -14.33 12.81
C THR A 133 3.89 -13.27 13.44
N ASN A 134 5.21 -13.37 13.27
CA ASN A 134 6.15 -12.37 13.77
C ASN A 134 6.35 -11.17 12.83
N ASP A 135 6.26 -11.41 11.53
CA ASP A 135 6.62 -10.42 10.51
C ASP A 135 5.39 -9.67 9.98
N ILE A 136 4.21 -10.30 10.01
CA ILE A 136 2.95 -9.75 9.50
C ILE A 136 2.04 -9.37 10.67
N ARG A 137 1.48 -8.17 10.60
CA ARG A 137 0.48 -7.72 11.58
C ARG A 137 -0.83 -8.46 11.37
N LEU A 138 -1.23 -9.28 12.35
CA LEU A 138 -2.47 -10.05 12.28
C LEU A 138 -3.66 -9.37 12.99
N GLU A 139 -3.40 -8.36 13.81
CA GLU A 139 -4.49 -7.60 14.43
C GLU A 139 -5.17 -6.71 13.40
N LYS A 140 -6.50 -6.83 13.29
CA LYS A 140 -7.31 -5.87 12.56
C LYS A 140 -7.09 -4.48 13.17
N LYS A 141 -7.01 -3.45 12.33
CA LYS A 141 -7.17 -2.07 12.81
C LYS A 141 -8.48 -2.00 13.59
N PRO A 142 -8.52 -1.29 14.72
CA PRO A 142 -9.77 -1.12 15.46
C PRO A 142 -10.86 -0.63 14.50
N GLU A 143 -11.92 -1.43 14.35
CA GLU A 143 -13.13 -1.03 13.61
C GLU A 143 -13.67 0.22 14.29
N ASN A 144 -13.63 1.35 13.57
CA ASN A 144 -13.92 2.72 14.02
C ASN A 144 -12.76 3.47 14.69
N GLU A 145 -11.76 3.85 13.90
CA GLU A 145 -11.57 5.28 13.65
C GLU A 145 -11.49 5.44 12.13
N GLU A 146 -12.62 5.76 11.47
CA GLU A 146 -12.49 6.59 10.28
C GLU A 146 -11.65 7.77 10.74
N MET A 147 -10.39 7.82 10.29
CA MET A 147 -9.51 8.93 10.60
C MET A 147 -10.33 10.19 10.34
N PRO A 148 -10.59 11.01 11.38
CA PRO A 148 -11.63 12.03 11.29
C PRO A 148 -11.37 12.88 10.04
N ALA A 149 -12.41 13.27 9.30
CA ALA A 149 -12.26 13.82 7.95
C ALA A 149 -11.18 14.92 7.86
N ASN A 150 -11.05 15.75 8.90
CA ASN A 150 -10.01 16.78 9.02
C ASN A 150 -8.56 16.24 9.10
N GLN A 151 -8.35 15.07 9.68
CA GLN A 151 -7.08 14.36 9.72
C GLN A 151 -6.78 13.71 8.37
N LYS A 152 -7.79 13.09 7.75
CA LYS A 152 -7.67 12.54 6.39
C LYS A 152 -7.29 13.58 5.36
N GLU A 153 -8.00 14.71 5.32
CA GLU A 153 -7.66 15.85 4.46
C GLU A 153 -6.23 16.34 4.68
N SER A 154 -5.73 16.30 5.92
CA SER A 154 -4.36 16.73 6.23
C SER A 154 -3.30 15.75 5.75
N LEU A 155 -3.56 14.44 5.82
CA LEU A 155 -2.65 13.46 5.23
C LEU A 155 -2.71 13.52 3.70
N ASP A 156 -3.91 13.67 3.14
CA ASP A 156 -4.14 13.77 1.70
C ASP A 156 -3.40 14.97 1.09
N PHE A 157 -3.34 16.10 1.81
CA PHE A 157 -2.59 17.30 1.42
C PHE A 157 -1.11 17.00 1.12
N PHE A 158 -0.49 16.04 1.82
CA PHE A 158 0.93 15.69 1.63
C PHE A 158 1.17 14.62 0.56
N LYS A 159 0.13 13.99 -0.01
CA LYS A 159 0.29 12.94 -1.06
C LYS A 159 1.14 13.37 -2.26
N PRO A 160 1.12 14.63 -2.74
CA PRO A 160 1.98 15.07 -3.84
C PRO A 160 3.46 15.27 -3.45
N SER A 161 3.83 15.09 -2.18
CA SER A 161 5.21 15.27 -1.71
C SER A 161 6.10 14.06 -1.98
N ILE A 162 7.40 14.24 -1.78
CA ILE A 162 8.40 13.16 -1.87
C ILE A 162 8.89 12.70 -0.50
N LEU A 163 8.00 12.75 0.50
CA LEU A 163 8.24 12.26 1.85
C LEU A 163 8.24 10.72 1.88
N ASP A 164 9.00 10.14 2.81
CA ASP A 164 8.98 8.69 3.05
C ASP A 164 7.78 8.30 3.93
N ASP A 165 7.40 9.16 4.88
CA ASP A 165 6.29 8.94 5.81
C ASP A 165 5.75 10.27 6.37
N VAL A 166 4.46 10.29 6.69
CA VAL A 166 3.76 11.40 7.36
C VAL A 166 2.90 10.84 8.48
N LYS A 167 3.17 11.27 9.71
CA LYS A 167 2.36 10.92 10.89
C LYS A 167 1.60 12.12 11.39
N LEU A 168 0.35 11.90 11.77
CA LEU A 168 -0.51 12.92 12.36
C LEU A 168 -1.06 12.41 13.70
N ASP A 169 -0.87 13.21 14.74
CA ASP A 169 -1.42 12.98 16.08
C ASP A 169 -2.04 14.28 16.59
N GLY A 170 -3.37 14.41 16.45
CA GLY A 170 -4.09 15.65 16.73
C GLY A 170 -3.64 16.79 15.79
N THR A 171 -2.96 17.80 16.35
CA THR A 171 -2.36 18.90 15.57
C THR A 171 -0.89 18.64 15.22
N LYS A 172 -0.24 17.64 15.81
CA LYS A 172 1.18 17.39 15.57
C LYS A 172 1.38 16.62 14.27
N ILE A 173 2.13 17.21 13.35
CA ILE A 173 2.54 16.60 12.08
C ILE A 173 4.02 16.23 12.18
N GLU A 174 4.36 14.96 11.93
CA GLU A 174 5.75 14.50 11.78
C GLU A 174 6.00 14.08 10.34
N LEU A 175 6.89 14.81 9.67
CA LEU A 175 7.33 14.54 8.31
C LEU A 175 8.65 13.78 8.36
N THR A 176 8.76 12.68 7.62
CA THR A 176 9.99 11.87 7.53
C THR A 176 10.50 11.82 6.10
N ARG A 177 11.81 12.05 5.92
CA ARG A 177 12.50 11.83 4.64
C ARG A 177 13.99 11.54 4.80
N HIS A 178 14.47 10.48 4.16
CA HIS A 178 15.84 9.99 4.21
C HIS A 178 16.40 9.92 5.64
N GLY A 179 15.59 9.41 6.57
CA GLY A 179 15.92 9.30 8.00
C GLY A 179 15.98 10.62 8.77
N LYS A 180 15.55 11.74 8.17
CA LYS A 180 15.39 13.03 8.84
C LYS A 180 13.92 13.28 9.15
N ASN A 181 13.66 13.77 10.36
CA ASN A 181 12.31 14.08 10.83
C ASN A 181 12.17 15.58 11.10
N ILE A 182 11.06 16.17 10.68
CA ILE A 182 10.61 17.50 11.10
C ILE A 182 9.23 17.36 11.73
N VAL A 183 9.08 17.96 12.91
CA VAL A 183 7.79 18.10 13.60
C VAL A 183 7.28 19.52 13.39
N LEU A 184 5.99 19.62 13.06
CA LEU A 184 5.22 20.84 12.84
C LEU A 184 3.92 20.76 13.64
N GLU A 185 3.35 21.91 13.98
CA GLU A 185 2.03 21.98 14.60
C GLU A 185 1.01 22.58 13.63
N LYS A 186 0.01 21.79 13.24
CA LYS A 186 -1.10 22.21 12.39
C LYS A 186 -1.92 23.29 13.07
N VAL A 187 -2.12 24.39 12.36
CA VAL A 187 -3.06 25.46 12.73
C VAL A 187 -4.36 25.32 11.94
N ALA A 188 -4.27 25.30 10.60
CA ALA A 188 -5.46 25.20 9.73
C ALA A 188 -5.10 24.66 8.33
N LEU A 189 -6.10 24.06 7.67
CA LEU A 189 -6.04 23.60 6.27
C LEU A 189 -7.30 24.10 5.56
N GLY A 190 -7.18 24.62 4.35
CA GLY A 190 -8.31 25.09 3.56
C GLY A 190 -8.00 26.24 2.62
N ASP A 191 -9.05 26.94 2.18
CA ASP A 191 -8.97 28.05 1.23
C ASP A 191 -8.05 29.18 1.73
N PRO A 192 -7.10 29.66 0.90
CA PRO A 192 -6.15 30.69 1.31
C PRO A 192 -6.79 31.99 1.78
N THR A 193 -7.83 32.47 1.10
CA THR A 193 -8.47 33.75 1.42
C THR A 193 -9.16 33.67 2.78
N LEU A 194 -9.95 32.62 2.98
CA LEU A 194 -10.68 32.41 4.24
C LEU A 194 -9.72 32.23 5.43
N LEU A 195 -8.62 31.51 5.24
CA LEU A 195 -7.65 31.29 6.31
C LEU A 195 -6.84 32.54 6.65
N PHE A 196 -6.43 33.31 5.64
CA PHE A 196 -5.72 34.58 5.88
C PHE A 196 -6.61 35.61 6.59
N ASP A 197 -7.90 35.68 6.24
CA ASP A 197 -8.88 36.50 6.93
C ASP A 197 -9.07 36.05 8.38
N ALA A 198 -9.31 34.75 8.60
CA ALA A 198 -9.59 34.19 9.92
C ALA A 198 -8.42 34.31 10.90
N LEU A 199 -7.18 34.29 10.40
CA LEU A 199 -5.96 34.41 11.19
C LEU A 199 -5.37 35.84 11.17
N GLU A 200 -6.06 36.81 10.59
CA GLU A 200 -5.63 38.22 10.47
C GLU A 200 -4.23 38.36 9.84
N LEU A 201 -3.94 37.56 8.80
CA LEU A 201 -2.62 37.49 8.15
C LEU A 201 -2.45 38.44 6.96
N ASN A 202 -3.54 38.97 6.39
CA ASN A 202 -3.50 39.78 5.16
C ASN A 202 -2.55 40.98 5.21
N ASP A 203 -2.47 41.65 6.37
CA ASP A 203 -1.63 42.83 6.56
C ASP A 203 -0.28 42.52 7.23
N LYS A 204 0.05 41.22 7.40
CA LYS A 204 1.29 40.80 8.07
C LYS A 204 2.44 40.68 7.06
N PRO A 205 3.67 41.06 7.45
CA PRO A 205 4.82 40.93 6.58
C PRO A 205 5.22 39.46 6.39
N ILE A 206 5.76 39.16 5.21
CA ILE A 206 6.50 37.93 4.96
C ILE A 206 7.88 38.08 5.62
N ASP A 207 8.25 37.13 6.47
CA ASP A 207 9.54 37.14 7.17
C ASP A 207 10.65 36.59 6.27
N LEU A 208 11.59 37.47 5.93
CA LEU A 208 12.74 37.19 5.07
C LEU A 208 14.06 37.12 5.83
N ASP A 209 14.02 37.01 7.16
CA ASP A 209 15.21 36.84 7.96
C ASP A 209 15.88 35.47 7.72
N ALA A 210 17.16 35.37 8.06
CA ALA A 210 17.97 34.19 7.76
C ALA A 210 17.48 32.92 8.47
N GLU A 211 16.85 33.03 9.65
CA GLU A 211 16.34 31.88 10.39
C GLU A 211 15.06 31.35 9.72
N SER A 212 14.13 32.26 9.42
CA SER A 212 12.89 31.95 8.72
C SER A 212 13.15 31.32 7.35
N LEU A 213 14.04 31.90 6.55
CA LEU A 213 14.41 31.36 5.24
C LEU A 213 15.06 29.97 5.33
N ARG A 214 15.87 29.72 6.36
CA ARG A 214 16.48 28.39 6.58
C ARG A 214 15.42 27.35 6.91
N LYS A 215 14.48 27.66 7.80
CA LYS A 215 13.41 26.73 8.18
C LYS A 215 12.47 26.46 6.99
N CYS A 216 12.04 27.50 6.27
CA CYS A 216 11.23 27.35 5.06
C CYS A 216 11.91 26.46 4.02
N ASN A 217 13.19 26.70 3.74
CA ASN A 217 13.95 25.88 2.80
C ASN A 217 14.16 24.45 3.27
N ASN A 218 14.25 24.20 4.58
CA ASN A 218 14.33 22.84 5.11
C ASN A 218 13.02 22.07 4.87
N ILE A 219 11.88 22.69 5.17
CA ILE A 219 10.55 22.10 4.93
C ILE A 219 10.34 21.86 3.43
N ARG A 220 10.59 22.87 2.58
CA ARG A 220 10.50 22.73 1.11
C ARG A 220 11.36 21.58 0.58
N ARG A 221 12.59 21.45 1.09
CA ARG A 221 13.49 20.35 0.72
C ARG A 221 12.97 19.00 1.16
N MET A 222 12.17 18.88 2.21
CA MET A 222 11.51 17.62 2.55
C MET A 222 10.39 17.32 1.57
N LEU A 223 9.54 18.31 1.29
CA LEU A 223 8.32 18.16 0.52
C LEU A 223 8.53 17.95 -0.99
N GLY A 224 9.50 18.62 -1.60
CA GLY A 224 9.80 18.49 -3.05
C GLY A 224 9.70 19.79 -3.83
N GLU A 225 9.92 19.70 -5.15
CA GLU A 225 10.08 20.87 -6.04
C GLU A 225 8.79 21.69 -6.24
N ASN A 226 7.63 21.06 -6.08
CA ASN A 226 6.31 21.64 -6.32
C ASN A 226 5.70 22.35 -5.10
N TRP A 227 6.53 22.61 -4.08
CA TRP A 227 6.07 23.12 -2.80
C TRP A 227 6.64 24.49 -2.50
N ASP A 228 5.73 25.40 -2.15
CA ASP A 228 6.07 26.69 -1.60
C ASP A 228 5.89 26.73 -0.09
N VAL A 229 6.89 27.27 0.59
CA VAL A 229 6.89 27.46 2.03
C VAL A 229 7.33 28.88 2.31
N ASN A 230 6.42 29.65 2.91
CA ASN A 230 6.65 31.04 3.29
C ASN A 230 6.30 31.23 4.76
N ARG A 231 7.02 32.13 5.44
CA ARG A 231 6.68 32.51 6.81
C ARG A 231 5.97 33.85 6.81
N VAL A 232 4.81 33.90 7.45
CA VAL A 232 4.02 35.12 7.67
C VAL A 232 3.76 35.24 9.16
N ALA A 233 4.33 36.26 9.79
CA ALA A 233 4.37 36.40 11.25
C ALA A 233 4.91 35.12 11.94
N ASP A 234 4.10 34.48 12.79
CA ASP A 234 4.45 33.27 13.53
C ASP A 234 4.03 31.96 12.83
N HIS A 235 3.58 32.03 11.57
CA HIS A 235 3.06 30.88 10.83
C HIS A 235 3.91 30.55 9.60
N TYR A 236 4.03 29.26 9.30
CA TYR A 236 4.53 28.75 8.03
C TYR A 236 3.34 28.34 7.16
N ILE A 237 3.35 28.81 5.92
CA ILE A 237 2.31 28.58 4.93
C ILE A 237 2.89 27.63 3.88
N LEU A 238 2.32 26.44 3.81
CA LEU A 238 2.68 25.41 2.85
C LEU A 238 1.63 25.42 1.74
N ALA A 239 2.09 25.51 0.50
CA ALA A 239 1.25 25.46 -0.70
C ALA A 239 1.85 24.47 -1.70
N ASN A 240 1.00 23.69 -2.37
CA ASN A 240 1.40 22.82 -3.47
C ASN A 240 0.80 23.35 -4.78
N ASP A 241 1.54 23.25 -5.89
CA ASP A 241 1.08 23.75 -7.20
C ASP A 241 -0.17 23.04 -7.77
N LYS A 242 -0.52 21.87 -7.23
CA LYS A 242 -1.68 21.05 -7.63
C LYS A 242 -2.84 21.08 -6.64
N ASP A 243 -2.74 21.83 -5.55
CA ASP A 243 -3.80 21.96 -4.54
C ASP A 243 -4.22 23.42 -4.41
N GLU A 244 -5.53 23.69 -4.42
CA GLU A 244 -6.08 25.03 -4.23
C GLU A 244 -6.04 25.46 -2.74
N ASN A 245 -5.94 24.49 -1.83
CA ASN A 245 -5.84 24.73 -0.40
C ASN A 245 -4.39 24.97 0.04
N ILE A 246 -4.25 25.63 1.18
CA ILE A 246 -2.97 25.79 1.89
C ILE A 246 -3.05 25.14 3.27
N LEU A 247 -1.89 24.71 3.77
CA LEU A 247 -1.73 24.28 5.14
C LEU A 247 -0.92 25.31 5.92
N ILE A 248 -1.47 25.78 7.03
CA ILE A 248 -0.83 26.70 7.95
C ILE A 248 -0.36 25.92 9.18
N VAL A 249 0.93 26.03 9.50
CA VAL A 249 1.59 25.34 10.61
C VAL A 249 2.47 26.29 11.44
N LYS A 250 2.91 25.82 12.61
CA LYS A 250 3.96 26.45 13.44
C LYS A 250 5.19 25.55 13.56
#